data_AF-A0A060CA82-F1
#
_entry.id   AF-A0A060CA82-F1
#
_cell.length_a   1.000
_cell.length_b   1.000
_cell.length_c   1.000
_cell.angle_alpha   90.00
_cell.angle_beta   90.00
_cell.angle_gamma   90.00
#
_symmetry.space_group_name_H-M   'P 1'
#
loop_
_entity.id
_entity.type
_entity.pdbx_description
1 polymer ?
#
loop_
_entity_poly.entity_id
_entity_poly.type
_entity_poly.pdbx_seq_one_letter_code
_entity_poly.pdbx_strand_id
1 'polypeptide(L)'
;KPIAIALLNARQRGVSVRVVADKKANSDRYTAATFLANHHIPVRLDGHYATMHNKFIVADRRSVETGSFNYTISADKHNAENALLIRNAPELAAKYQQEFNRLWNESRPLNHHD
;
A
#
# COMPACT_ATOMS: atom_id res chain seq x y z
N LYS A 1 11.58 -1.46 8.13
CA LYS A 1 10.34 -1.31 7.32
C LYS A 1 9.54 -0.10 7.84
N PRO A 2 9.99 1.15 7.61
CA PRO A 2 9.39 2.33 8.25
C PRO A 2 7.90 2.50 7.95
N ILE A 3 7.49 2.32 6.69
CA ILE A 3 6.08 2.44 6.29
C ILE A 3 5.17 1.39 6.97
N ALA A 4 5.64 0.15 7.10
CA ALA A 4 4.85 -0.93 7.68
C ALA A 4 4.58 -0.68 9.17
N ILE A 5 5.57 -0.15 9.88
CA ILE A 5 5.41 0.30 11.27
C ILE A 5 4.46 1.49 11.37
N ALA A 6 4.55 2.46 10.46
CA ALA A 6 3.64 3.61 10.45
C ALA A 6 2.17 3.18 10.22
N LEU A 7 1.93 2.22 9.32
CA LEU A 7 0.61 1.65 9.07
C LEU A 7 0.08 0.84 10.27
N LEU A 8 0.95 0.08 10.94
CA LEU A 8 0.61 -0.59 12.20
C LEU A 8 0.19 0.40 13.28
N ASN A 9 0.98 1.46 13.48
CA ASN A 9 0.66 2.51 14.46
C ASN A 9 -0.65 3.22 14.10
N ALA A 10 -0.95 3.43 12.82
CA ALA A 10 -2.23 3.98 12.39
C ALA A 10 -3.39 3.06 12.77
N ARG A 11 -3.26 1.76 12.53
CA ARG A 11 -4.25 0.75 12.92
C ARG A 11 -4.49 0.74 14.44
N GLN A 12 -3.42 0.83 15.23
CA GLN A 12 -3.50 0.90 16.70
C GLN A 12 -4.19 2.16 17.21
N ARG A 13 -4.11 3.28 16.48
CA ARG A 13 -4.89 4.50 16.75
C ARG A 13 -6.36 4.40 16.31
N GLY A 14 -6.81 3.25 15.82
CA GLY A 14 -8.19 3.02 15.37
C GLY A 14 -8.44 3.37 13.90
N VAL A 15 -7.41 3.76 13.13
CA VAL A 15 -7.57 4.03 11.70
C VAL A 15 -7.83 2.72 10.95
N SER A 16 -8.79 2.72 10.04
CA SER A 16 -9.01 1.60 9.11
C SER A 16 -7.93 1.60 8.04
N VAL A 17 -7.11 0.54 8.00
CA VAL A 17 -6.01 0.40 7.05
C VAL A 17 -6.25 -0.81 6.14
N ARG A 18 -6.01 -0.66 4.84
CA ARG A 18 -6.04 -1.72 3.83
C ARG A 18 -4.84 -1.55 2.91
N VAL A 19 -4.22 -2.64 2.47
CA VAL A 19 -3.02 -2.60 1.61
C VAL A 19 -3.16 -3.56 0.43
N VAL A 20 -2.83 -3.10 -0.77
CA VAL A 20 -2.60 -3.94 -1.95
C VAL A 20 -1.11 -3.92 -2.27
N ALA A 21 -0.53 -5.08 -2.57
CA ALA A 21 0.88 -5.20 -2.95
C ALA A 21 1.03 -6.14 -4.14
N ASP A 22 2.08 -5.96 -4.93
CA ASP A 22 2.39 -6.86 -6.05
C ASP A 22 2.70 -8.28 -5.55
N LYS A 23 2.10 -9.29 -6.18
CA LYS A 23 2.25 -10.70 -5.78
C LYS A 23 3.68 -11.20 -5.97
N LYS A 24 4.30 -10.93 -7.13
CA LYS A 24 5.61 -11.48 -7.50
C LYS A 24 6.72 -10.90 -6.61
N ALA A 25 6.63 -9.61 -6.27
CA ALA A 25 7.57 -8.96 -5.36
C ALA A 25 7.41 -9.41 -3.89
N ASN A 26 6.31 -10.09 -3.55
CA ASN A 26 5.98 -10.47 -2.17
C ASN A 26 5.73 -11.98 -1.96
N SER A 27 6.10 -12.85 -2.91
CA SER A 27 5.82 -14.29 -2.83
C SER A 27 6.86 -15.13 -2.08
N ASP A 28 8.14 -14.72 -2.08
CA ASP A 28 9.24 -15.68 -1.79
C ASP A 28 9.92 -15.46 -0.43
N ARG A 29 9.57 -14.41 0.33
CA ARG A 29 10.25 -14.02 1.58
C ARG A 29 9.38 -13.15 2.48
N TYR A 30 9.73 -13.04 3.76
CA TYR A 30 9.00 -12.23 4.73
C TYR A 30 9.09 -10.72 4.42
N THR A 31 8.07 -10.16 3.77
CA THR A 31 8.06 -8.77 3.30
C THR A 31 7.31 -7.84 4.24
N ALA A 32 7.23 -6.55 3.88
CA ALA A 32 6.35 -5.60 4.57
C ALA A 32 4.88 -6.03 4.50
N ALA A 33 4.45 -6.65 3.39
CA ALA A 33 3.11 -7.21 3.25
C ALA A 33 2.87 -8.35 4.25
N THR A 34 3.79 -9.30 4.38
CA THR A 34 3.70 -10.40 5.37
C THR A 34 3.66 -9.86 6.80
N PHE A 35 4.49 -8.87 7.12
CA PHE A 35 4.48 -8.23 8.44
C PHE A 35 3.12 -7.62 8.79
N LEU A 36 2.53 -6.87 7.86
CA LEU A 36 1.22 -6.24 8.06
C LEU A 36 0.11 -7.28 8.21
N ALA A 37 0.13 -8.33 7.38
CA ALA A 37 -0.84 -9.43 7.46
C ALA A 37 -0.77 -10.14 8.82
N ASN A 38 0.42 -10.44 9.33
CA ASN A 38 0.61 -11.07 10.65
C ASN A 38 0.19 -10.17 11.82
N HIS A 39 0.15 -8.85 11.62
CA HIS A 39 -0.44 -7.90 12.57
C HIS A 39 -1.92 -7.61 12.31
N HIS A 40 -2.61 -8.49 11.59
CA HIS A 40 -4.06 -8.43 11.31
C HIS A 40 -4.49 -7.16 10.56
N ILE A 41 -3.58 -6.55 9.79
CA ILE A 41 -3.94 -5.53 8.81
C ILE A 41 -4.38 -6.25 7.54
N PRO A 42 -5.56 -5.93 6.98
CA PRO A 42 -5.99 -6.50 5.70
C PRO A 42 -5.01 -6.16 4.57
N VAL A 43 -4.34 -7.21 4.06
CA VAL A 43 -3.44 -7.13 2.91
C VAL A 43 -3.97 -8.02 1.79
N ARG A 44 -3.89 -7.56 0.55
CA ARG A 44 -4.13 -8.38 -0.64
C ARG A 44 -2.94 -8.32 -1.60
N LEU A 45 -2.66 -9.43 -2.26
CA LEU A 45 -1.65 -9.52 -3.30
C LEU A 45 -2.31 -9.51 -4.68
N ASP A 46 -1.88 -8.56 -5.51
CA ASP A 46 -2.29 -8.45 -6.91
C ASP A 46 -1.33 -9.27 -7.77
N GLY A 47 -1.88 -10.31 -8.41
CA GLY A 47 -1.18 -11.08 -9.45
C GLY A 47 -1.97 -11.11 -10.75
N HIS A 48 -2.93 -10.20 -10.94
CA HIS A 48 -3.70 -10.10 -12.17
C HIS A 48 -2.86 -9.51 -13.31
N TYR A 49 -1.90 -8.64 -12.96
CA TYR A 49 -0.97 -8.01 -13.89
C TYR A 49 0.43 -8.63 -13.82
N ALA A 50 1.23 -8.39 -14.86
CA ALA A 50 2.65 -8.74 -14.85
C ALA A 50 3.42 -8.01 -13.73
N THR A 51 3.04 -6.76 -13.45
CA THR A 51 3.54 -5.94 -12.33
C THR A 51 2.44 -4.99 -11.86
N MET A 52 2.06 -5.05 -10.57
CA MET A 52 1.26 -4.00 -9.92
C MET A 52 2.18 -2.84 -9.53
N HIS A 53 2.35 -1.87 -10.43
CA HIS A 53 3.38 -0.83 -10.31
C HIS A 53 2.87 0.51 -9.73
N ASN A 54 1.62 0.56 -9.28
CA ASN A 54 1.08 1.75 -8.62
C ASN A 54 1.78 1.99 -7.28
N LYS A 55 2.14 3.25 -6.98
CA LYS A 55 2.59 3.68 -5.66
C LYS A 55 1.76 4.89 -5.25
N PHE A 56 0.75 4.66 -4.42
CA PHE A 56 -0.05 5.74 -3.87
C PHE A 56 -0.69 5.34 -2.54
N ILE A 57 -1.04 6.35 -1.74
CA ILE A 57 -1.85 6.23 -0.52
C ILE A 57 -3.04 7.19 -0.64
N VAL A 58 -4.23 6.72 -0.27
CA VAL A 58 -5.40 7.58 -0.07
C VAL A 58 -5.70 7.67 1.42
N ALA A 59 -5.74 8.89 1.95
CA ALA A 59 -6.00 9.16 3.37
C ALA A 59 -7.28 9.98 3.54
N ASP A 60 -8.12 9.56 4.49
CA ASP A 60 -9.35 10.23 4.94
C ASP A 60 -10.33 10.64 3.82
N ARG A 61 -10.25 9.97 2.65
CA ARG A 61 -10.98 10.34 1.42
C ARG A 61 -10.75 11.79 0.97
N ARG A 62 -9.64 12.41 1.40
CA ARG A 62 -9.34 13.83 1.14
C ARG A 62 -7.92 14.10 0.69
N SER A 63 -6.97 13.22 0.97
CA SER A 63 -5.57 13.41 0.59
C SER A 63 -5.04 12.22 -0.17
N VAL A 64 -4.15 12.48 -1.12
CA VAL A 64 -3.46 11.45 -1.91
C VAL A 64 -1.96 11.72 -1.85
N GLU A 65 -1.21 10.68 -1.55
CA GLU A 65 0.22 10.63 -1.84
C GLU A 65 0.42 9.75 -3.07
N THR A 66 1.25 10.18 -4.02
CA THR A 66 1.54 9.44 -5.25
C THR A 66 2.90 9.84 -5.81
N GLY A 67 3.51 9.01 -6.64
CA GLY A 67 4.79 9.31 -7.29
C GLY A 67 5.46 8.06 -7.83
N SER A 68 6.78 8.13 -8.03
CA SER A 68 7.60 6.99 -8.42
C SER A 68 8.08 6.15 -7.24
N PHE A 69 8.01 6.71 -6.02
CA PHE A 69 8.60 6.16 -4.80
C PHE A 69 8.03 4.79 -4.41
N ASN A 70 8.84 3.74 -4.55
CA ASN A 70 8.53 2.44 -3.96
C ASN A 70 8.80 2.47 -2.45
N TYR A 71 7.92 1.95 -1.59
CA TYR A 71 8.16 1.95 -0.14
C TYR A 71 9.19 0.89 0.32
N THR A 72 10.41 1.02 -0.19
CA THR A 72 11.57 0.13 0.03
C THR A 72 12.77 0.94 0.52
N ILE A 73 13.74 0.28 1.15
CA ILE A 73 14.97 0.95 1.63
C ILE A 73 15.77 1.53 0.45
N SER A 74 15.78 0.84 -0.70
CA SER A 74 16.53 1.29 -1.87
C SER A 74 15.95 2.58 -2.47
N ALA A 75 14.63 2.70 -2.55
CA ALA A 75 13.99 3.93 -3.02
C ALA A 75 14.27 5.12 -2.10
N ASP A 76 14.34 4.88 -0.79
CA ASP A 76 14.63 5.91 0.23
C ASP A 76 16.08 6.42 0.19
N LYS A 77 17.04 5.57 -0.20
CA LYS A 77 18.47 5.88 -0.03
C LYS A 77 19.30 5.96 -1.30
N HIS A 78 18.85 5.35 -2.39
CA HIS A 78 19.72 5.07 -3.54
C HIS A 78 19.11 5.44 -4.89
N ASN A 79 17.79 5.54 -5.00
CA ASN A 79 17.13 5.87 -6.26
C ASN A 79 16.79 7.36 -6.36
N ALA A 80 16.78 7.89 -7.58
CA ALA A 80 16.14 9.16 -7.88
C ALA A 80 14.62 8.93 -7.99
N GLU A 81 13.88 9.37 -6.98
CA GLU A 81 12.43 9.16 -6.87
C GLU A 81 11.72 10.47 -6.55
N ASN A 82 10.42 10.56 -6.84
CA ASN A 82 9.57 11.64 -6.37
C ASN A 82 8.38 11.11 -5.57
N ALA A 83 7.91 11.92 -4.63
CA ALA A 83 6.65 11.75 -3.93
C ALA A 83 5.92 13.10 -3.88
N LEU A 84 4.63 13.08 -4.19
CA LEU A 84 3.77 14.26 -4.16
C LEU A 84 2.62 14.01 -3.18
N LEU A 85 2.49 14.87 -2.18
CA LEU A 85 1.36 14.88 -1.25
C LEU A 85 0.38 15.98 -1.64
N ILE A 86 -0.81 15.60 -2.09
CA ILE A 86 -1.91 16.50 -2.42
C ILE A 86 -2.94 16.43 -1.28
N ARG A 87 -3.12 17.54 -0.57
CA ARG A 87 -3.99 17.62 0.61
C ARG A 87 -5.30 18.32 0.27
N ASN A 88 -6.36 17.97 0.98
CA ASN A 88 -7.68 18.60 0.88
C ASN A 88 -8.28 18.59 -0.55
N ALA A 89 -8.04 17.52 -1.31
CA ALA A 89 -8.52 17.31 -2.68
C ALA A 89 -9.48 16.11 -2.76
N PRO A 90 -10.72 16.22 -2.23
CA PRO A 90 -11.64 15.08 -2.12
C PRO A 90 -12.03 14.47 -3.48
N GLU A 91 -12.16 15.26 -4.54
CA GLU A 91 -12.48 14.75 -5.87
C GLU A 91 -11.36 13.88 -6.44
N LEU A 92 -10.10 14.30 -6.26
CA LEU A 92 -8.95 13.50 -6.65
C LEU A 92 -8.84 12.23 -5.80
N ALA A 93 -9.00 12.37 -4.48
CA ALA A 93 -9.01 11.24 -3.57
C ALA A 93 -10.08 10.21 -3.91
N ALA A 94 -11.26 10.64 -4.38
CA ALA A 94 -12.32 9.74 -4.83
C ALA A 94 -11.88 8.91 -6.05
N LYS A 95 -11.21 9.52 -7.04
CA LYS A 95 -10.70 8.79 -8.22
C LYS A 95 -9.63 7.76 -7.83
N TYR A 96 -8.66 8.13 -6.99
CA TYR A 96 -7.66 7.18 -6.50
C TYR A 96 -8.28 6.10 -5.59
N GLN A 97 -9.32 6.43 -4.83
CA GLN A 97 -10.04 5.45 -4.03
C GLN A 97 -10.80 4.43 -4.90
N GLN A 98 -11.36 4.85 -6.02
CA GLN A 98 -11.97 3.96 -7.02
C GLN A 98 -10.92 2.99 -7.58
N GLU A 99 -9.76 3.50 -7.99
CA GLU A 99 -8.67 2.65 -8.49
C GLU A 99 -8.16 1.68 -7.42
N PHE A 100 -7.97 2.15 -6.18
CA PHE A 100 -7.61 1.26 -5.06
C PHE A 100 -8.65 0.14 -4.88
N ASN A 101 -9.93 0.46 -4.92
CA ASN A 101 -10.99 -0.53 -4.75
C ASN A 101 -11.03 -1.53 -5.90
N ARG A 102 -10.76 -1.09 -7.13
CA ARG A 102 -10.63 -1.97 -8.30
C ARG A 102 -9.50 -2.98 -8.10
N LEU A 103 -8.28 -2.51 -7.83
CA LEU A 103 -7.11 -3.35 -7.54
C LEU A 103 -7.36 -4.28 -6.35
N TRP A 104 -7.97 -3.76 -5.28
CA TRP A 104 -8.33 -4.56 -4.10
C TRP A 104 -9.25 -5.73 -4.45
N ASN A 105 -10.23 -5.52 -5.32
CA ASN A 105 -11.19 -6.53 -5.74
C ASN A 105 -10.59 -7.58 -6.68
N GLU A 106 -9.61 -7.19 -7.50
CA GLU A 106 -8.86 -8.09 -8.40
C GLU A 106 -7.81 -8.92 -7.63
N SER A 107 -7.38 -8.43 -6.47
CA SER A 107 -6.35 -9.05 -5.64
C SER A 107 -6.87 -10.16 -4.71
N ARG A 108 -5.96 -11.06 -4.30
CA ARG A 108 -6.27 -12.16 -3.38
C ARG A 108 -5.80 -11.83 -1.95
N PRO A 109 -6.56 -12.17 -0.90
CA PRO A 109 -6.11 -12.02 0.49
C PRO A 109 -4.75 -12.66 0.72
N LEU A 110 -3.85 -11.91 1.34
CA LEU A 110 -2.69 -12.49 2.01
C LEU A 110 -3.14 -12.83 3.42
N ASN A 111 -3.49 -14.09 3.62
CA ASN A 111 -3.85 -14.57 4.94
C ASN A 111 -2.62 -14.45 5.85
N HIS A 112 -2.87 -14.07 7.10
CA HIS A 112 -1.95 -14.40 8.16
C HIS A 112 -1.87 -15.92 8.18
N HIS A 113 -0.68 -16.49 8.03
CA HIS A 113 -0.48 -17.91 8.19
C HIS A 113 0.58 -18.11 9.26
N ASP A 114 0.16 -18.90 10.26
CA ASP A 114 0.88 -19.74 11.22
C ASP A 114 2.26 -19.27 11.74
#